data_AF-A0A932HVW6-F1
#
_entry.id   AF-A0A932HVW6-F1
#
_cell.length_a   1.000
_cell.length_b   1.000
_cell.length_c   1.000
_cell.angle_alpha   90.00
_cell.angle_beta   90.00
_cell.angle_gamma   90.00
#
_symmetry.space_group_name_H-M   'P 1'
#
loop_
_entity.id
_entity.type
_entity.pdbx_description
1 polymer ?
#
loop_
_entity_poly.entity_id
_entity_poly.type
_entity_poly.pdbx_seq_one_letter_code
_entity_poly.pdbx_strand_id
1 'polypeptide(L)'
;MTVDLPTLHDLAERGLKEPLLVCSDGMPVLRRALLEVFPRALKKRCQVQKMRDIIAKLLRQVGRNHVFTAGSFEKGLRRGKSLIALFRGRFPRGDGSIRGEGPGRGSRAP
;
A
#
# COMPACT_ATOMS: atom_id res chain seq x y z
N MET A 1 9.47 4.11 -31.32
CA MET A 1 8.54 3.12 -30.73
C MET A 1 8.11 3.65 -29.37
N THR A 2 7.02 4.42 -29.33
CA THR A 2 6.36 4.76 -28.07
C THR A 2 5.66 3.50 -27.60
N VAL A 3 6.20 2.86 -26.58
CA VAL A 3 5.46 1.85 -25.83
C VAL A 3 4.34 2.59 -25.12
N ASP A 4 3.15 2.62 -25.74
CA ASP A 4 1.93 3.09 -25.09
C ASP A 4 1.63 2.13 -23.94
N LEU A 5 2.11 2.47 -22.74
CA LEU A 5 1.73 1.73 -21.54
C LEU A 5 0.20 1.85 -21.40
N PRO A 6 -0.53 0.74 -21.26
CA PRO A 6 -1.97 0.78 -21.19
C PRO A 6 -2.42 1.59 -19.97
N THR A 7 -3.24 2.61 -20.23
CA THR A 7 -3.90 3.38 -19.16
C THR A 7 -4.98 2.52 -18.49
N LEU A 8 -5.48 2.94 -17.34
CA LEU A 8 -6.57 2.21 -16.66
C LEU A 8 -7.84 2.12 -17.53
N HIS A 9 -8.09 3.13 -18.36
CA HIS A 9 -9.19 3.14 -19.32
C HIS A 9 -8.98 2.14 -20.45
N ASP A 10 -7.76 2.01 -20.99
CA ASP A 10 -7.43 0.97 -22.00
C ASP A 10 -7.75 -0.43 -21.46
N LEU A 11 -7.39 -0.70 -20.20
CA LEU A 11 -7.71 -1.99 -19.58
C LEU A 11 -9.22 -2.23 -19.51
N ALA A 12 -10.01 -1.22 -19.14
CA ALA A 12 -11.46 -1.32 -19.08
C ALA A 12 -12.10 -1.50 -20.47
N GLU A 13 -11.63 -0.75 -21.48
CA GLU A 13 -12.07 -0.86 -22.88
C GLU A 13 -11.77 -2.23 -23.47
N ARG A 14 -10.65 -2.84 -23.06
CA ARG A 14 -10.28 -4.22 -23.42
C ARG A 14 -11.05 -5.29 -22.63
N GLY A 15 -12.04 -4.89 -21.83
CA GLY A 15 -12.96 -5.79 -21.13
C GLY A 15 -12.51 -6.21 -19.74
N LEU A 16 -11.51 -5.54 -19.14
CA LEU A 16 -11.18 -5.77 -17.74
C LEU A 16 -12.36 -5.31 -16.87
N LYS A 17 -13.10 -6.28 -16.34
CA LYS A 17 -14.12 -6.03 -15.33
C LYS A 17 -13.47 -5.50 -14.07
N GLU A 18 -14.28 -4.75 -13.32
CA GLU A 18 -13.84 -4.16 -12.07
C GLU A 18 -13.26 -5.21 -11.10
N PRO A 19 -11.97 -5.09 -10.71
CA PRO A 19 -11.32 -6.08 -9.87
C PRO A 19 -11.78 -5.95 -8.41
N LEU A 20 -11.68 -7.04 -7.65
CA LEU A 20 -11.95 -7.03 -6.21
C LEU A 20 -10.90 -6.23 -5.43
N LEU A 21 -9.63 -6.29 -5.86
CA LEU A 21 -8.49 -5.67 -5.20
C LEU A 21 -7.50 -5.12 -6.23
N VAL A 22 -7.07 -3.88 -6.03
CA VAL A 22 -5.95 -3.27 -6.74
C VAL A 22 -4.80 -3.03 -5.75
N CYS A 23 -3.65 -3.57 -6.09
CA CYS A 23 -2.38 -3.37 -5.38
C CYS A 23 -1.48 -2.44 -6.19
N SER A 24 -1.27 -1.20 -5.72
CA SER A 24 -0.43 -0.20 -6.42
C SER A 24 0.68 0.35 -5.54
N ASP A 25 1.64 1.07 -6.13
CA ASP A 25 2.80 1.66 -5.43
C ASP A 25 2.44 2.73 -4.37
N GLY A 26 1.21 3.25 -4.43
CA GLY A 26 0.68 4.26 -3.51
C GLY A 26 0.81 5.69 -4.03
N MET A 27 1.10 5.89 -5.32
CA MET A 27 1.09 7.23 -5.93
C MET A 27 -0.31 7.88 -5.82
N PRO A 28 -0.43 9.12 -5.28
CA PRO A 28 -1.72 9.78 -5.12
C PRO A 28 -2.52 9.93 -6.42
N VAL A 29 -1.83 10.25 -7.52
CA VAL A 29 -2.45 10.40 -8.86
C VAL A 29 -3.06 9.08 -9.32
N LEU A 30 -2.31 7.98 -9.21
CA LEU A 30 -2.80 6.65 -9.55
C LEU A 30 -3.97 6.22 -8.66
N ARG A 31 -3.91 6.52 -7.35
CA ARG A 31 -5.03 6.25 -6.44
C ARG A 31 -6.31 6.97 -6.86
N ARG A 32 -6.21 8.22 -7.33
CA ARG A 32 -7.35 8.99 -7.83
C ARG A 32 -7.92 8.35 -9.10
N ALA A 33 -7.06 8.02 -10.08
CA ALA A 33 -7.49 7.37 -11.31
C ALA A 33 -8.15 6.00 -11.05
N LEU A 34 -7.62 5.22 -10.09
CA LEU A 34 -8.23 3.96 -9.67
C LEU A 34 -9.61 4.12 -9.00
N LEU A 35 -9.86 5.25 -8.32
CA LEU A 35 -11.18 5.53 -7.74
C LEU A 35 -12.21 5.90 -8.81
N GLU A 36 -11.75 6.50 -9.90
CA GLU A 36 -12.58 6.87 -11.03
C GLU A 36 -12.94 5.65 -11.89
N VAL A 37 -11.94 4.85 -12.28
CA VAL A 37 -12.14 3.69 -13.17
C VAL A 37 -12.71 2.47 -12.44
N PHE A 38 -12.30 2.22 -11.20
CA PHE A 38 -12.69 1.04 -10.41
C PHE A 38 -13.20 1.43 -9.02
N PRO A 39 -14.36 2.12 -8.90
CA PRO A 39 -14.84 2.72 -7.66
C PRO A 39 -15.07 1.72 -6.50
N ARG A 40 -15.57 0.52 -6.77
CA ARG A 40 -15.87 -0.57 -5.83
C ARG A 40 -14.67 -1.46 -5.50
N ALA A 41 -13.61 -1.45 -6.31
CA ALA A 41 -12.41 -2.22 -6.02
C ALA A 41 -11.80 -1.83 -4.66
N LEU A 42 -11.30 -2.79 -3.87
CA LEU A 42 -10.47 -2.49 -2.71
C LEU A 42 -9.13 -1.94 -3.19
N LYS A 43 -8.62 -0.87 -2.58
CA LYS A 43 -7.30 -0.33 -2.90
C LYS A 43 -6.34 -0.62 -1.76
N LYS A 44 -5.21 -1.24 -2.07
CA LYS A 44 -4.12 -1.47 -1.12
C LYS A 44 -2.81 -1.00 -1.72
N ARG A 45 -1.93 -0.45 -0.88
CA ARG A 45 -0.53 -0.25 -1.26
C ARG A 45 0.16 -1.61 -1.36
N CYS A 46 0.96 -1.79 -2.40
CA CYS A 46 1.78 -2.98 -2.63
C CYS A 46 2.76 -3.17 -1.47
N GLN A 47 2.66 -4.29 -0.77
CA GLN A 47 3.52 -4.59 0.38
C GLN A 47 4.97 -4.75 -0.03
N VAL A 48 5.24 -5.30 -1.23
CA VAL A 48 6.60 -5.42 -1.77
C VAL A 48 7.24 -4.04 -1.94
N GLN A 49 6.52 -3.09 -2.56
CA GLN A 49 7.04 -1.73 -2.71
C GLN A 49 7.21 -1.05 -1.36
N LYS A 50 6.23 -1.16 -0.46
CA LYS A 50 6.32 -0.62 0.90
C LYS A 50 7.53 -1.16 1.65
N MET A 51 7.80 -2.46 1.56
CA MET A 51 8.99 -3.08 2.17
C MET A 51 10.27 -2.55 1.56
N ARG A 52 10.36 -2.41 0.23
CA ARG A 52 11.54 -1.83 -0.43
C ARG A 52 11.77 -0.39 0.03
N ASP A 53 10.73 0.42 0.11
CA ASP A 53 10.80 1.81 0.58
C ASP A 53 11.26 1.89 2.04
N ILE A 54 10.76 0.99 2.90
CA ILE A 54 11.16 0.88 4.31
C ILE A 54 12.61 0.43 4.43
N ILE A 55 13.02 -0.62 3.71
CA ILE A 55 14.39 -1.15 3.76
C ILE A 55 15.40 -0.12 3.27
N ALA A 56 15.06 0.63 2.21
CA ALA A 56 15.91 1.69 1.68
C ALA A 56 16.18 2.79 2.74
N LYS A 57 15.21 3.05 3.64
CA LYS A 57 15.35 4.04 4.72
C LYS A 57 16.03 3.46 5.95
N LEU A 58 15.73 2.22 6.33
CA LEU A 58 16.15 1.61 7.60
C LEU A 58 17.54 0.95 7.57
N LEU A 59 18.43 1.31 6.64
CA LEU A 59 19.83 0.84 6.55
C LEU A 59 20.01 -0.66 6.87
N ARG A 60 19.42 -1.60 6.10
CA ARG A 60 19.60 -3.08 6.20
C ARG A 60 19.40 -3.76 7.58
N GLN A 61 19.20 -3.02 8.67
CA GLN A 61 19.29 -3.51 10.07
C GLN A 61 17.99 -4.14 10.56
N VAL A 62 16.90 -4.03 9.80
CA VAL A 62 15.58 -4.54 10.21
C VAL A 62 15.30 -5.86 9.53
N GLY A 63 15.18 -6.92 10.36
CA GLY A 63 14.80 -8.25 9.94
C GLY A 63 13.56 -8.26 9.03
N ARG A 64 13.76 -8.84 7.85
CA ARG A 64 12.81 -8.89 6.73
C ARG A 64 11.41 -9.35 7.18
N ASN A 65 10.40 -8.61 6.73
CA ASN A 65 8.99 -9.01 6.55
C ASN A 65 8.18 -9.56 7.75
N HIS A 66 8.74 -9.66 8.95
CA HIS A 66 8.06 -10.27 10.11
C HIS A 66 6.73 -9.60 10.52
N VAL A 67 6.50 -8.35 10.10
CA VAL A 67 5.21 -7.65 10.23
C VAL A 67 4.16 -8.24 9.28
N PHE A 68 4.53 -8.45 8.01
CA PHE A 68 3.63 -8.91 6.95
C PHE A 68 3.45 -10.43 6.92
N THR A 69 4.41 -11.18 7.46
CA THR A 69 4.33 -12.66 7.60
C THR A 69 3.75 -13.10 8.95
N ALA A 70 3.17 -12.18 9.73
CA ALA A 70 2.51 -12.55 10.97
C ALA A 70 1.26 -13.39 10.69
N GLY A 71 1.08 -14.49 11.41
CA GLY A 71 -0.08 -15.40 11.26
C GLY A 71 -1.43 -14.79 11.64
N SER A 72 -1.50 -13.52 12.04
CA SER A 72 -2.75 -12.80 12.23
C SER A 72 -2.56 -11.30 12.05
N PHE A 73 -3.65 -10.61 11.66
CA PHE A 73 -3.67 -9.16 11.54
C PHE A 73 -3.27 -8.47 12.85
N GLU A 74 -3.80 -8.95 13.98
CA GLU A 74 -3.53 -8.38 15.29
C GLU A 74 -2.04 -8.50 15.66
N LYS A 75 -1.43 -9.67 15.43
CA LYS A 75 0.00 -9.89 15.65
C LYS A 75 0.86 -9.03 14.72
N GLY A 76 0.45 -8.90 13.45
CA GLY A 76 1.09 -8.01 12.49
C GLY A 76 1.02 -6.55 12.92
N LEU A 77 -0.14 -6.10 13.38
CA LEU A 77 -0.36 -4.74 13.87
C LEU A 77 0.49 -4.44 15.12
N ARG A 78 0.56 -5.37 16.08
CA ARG A 78 1.44 -5.24 17.25
C ARG A 78 2.91 -5.10 16.84
N ARG A 79 3.40 -5.99 15.98
CA ARG A 79 4.79 -5.95 15.45
C ARG A 79 5.07 -4.64 14.70
N GLY A 80 4.13 -4.18 13.87
CA GLY A 80 4.26 -2.93 13.14
C GLY A 80 4.34 -1.70 14.06
N LYS A 81 3.51 -1.65 15.11
CA LYS A 81 3.56 -0.58 16.13
C LYS A 81 4.89 -0.57 16.87
N SER A 82 5.39 -1.74 17.30
CA SER A 82 6.70 -1.86 17.95
C SER A 82 7.84 -1.39 17.04
N LEU A 83 7.78 -1.75 15.75
CA LEU A 83 8.77 -1.30 14.77
C LEU A 83 8.76 0.22 14.59
N ILE A 84 7.58 0.83 14.47
CA ILE A 84 7.44 2.29 14.41
C ILE A 84 8.02 2.95 15.65
N ALA A 85 7.73 2.42 16.85
CA ALA A 85 8.24 2.97 18.11
C ALA A 85 9.78 2.93 18.16
N LEU A 86 10.40 1.82 17.76
CA LEU A 86 11.86 1.65 17.73
C LEU A 86 12.56 2.69 16.84
N PHE A 87 11.95 3.06 15.72
CA PHE A 87 12.57 3.94 14.72
C PHE A 87 12.07 5.40 14.76
N ARG A 88 11.13 5.73 15.66
CA ARG A 88 10.49 7.05 15.75
C ARG A 88 11.48 8.20 15.95
N GLY A 89 12.59 7.96 16.65
CA GLY A 89 13.64 8.97 16.89
C GLY A 89 14.71 9.08 15.78
N ARG A 90 14.82 8.07 14.91
CA ARG A 90 15.84 8.02 13.83
C ARG A 90 15.35 8.59 12.50
N PHE A 91 14.03 8.66 12.30
CA PHE A 91 13.41 9.17 11.08
C PHE A 91 12.43 10.30 11.46
N PRO A 92 12.88 11.56 11.54
CA PRO A 92 12.00 12.69 11.81
C PRO A 92 10.93 12.72 10.71
N ARG A 93 9.66 12.71 11.15
CA ARG A 93 8.40 12.66 10.39
C ARG A 93 8.54 13.11 8.92
N GLY A 94 8.92 12.20 8.02
CA GLY A 94 9.31 12.59 6.66
C GLY A 94 8.31 12.28 5.55
N ASP A 95 7.76 11.07 5.46
CA ASP A 95 7.17 10.65 4.16
C ASP A 95 5.98 9.69 4.21
N GLY A 96 5.41 9.45 5.40
CA GLY A 96 4.22 8.59 5.53
C GLY A 96 4.42 7.12 5.13
N SER A 97 5.61 6.70 4.71
CA SER A 97 5.91 5.35 4.22
C SER A 97 5.77 4.28 5.31
N ILE A 98 6.08 4.64 6.56
CA ILE A 98 6.04 3.74 7.72
C ILE A 98 4.68 3.82 8.46
N ARG A 99 3.82 4.79 8.15
CA ARG A 99 2.50 4.87 8.81
C ARG A 99 1.63 3.69 8.33
N GLY A 100 0.99 3.03 9.30
CA GLY A 100 -0.05 2.06 9.01
C GLY A 100 -1.28 2.83 8.53
N GLU A 101 -1.60 2.73 7.25
CA GLU A 101 -2.97 2.98 6.81
C GLU A 101 -3.82 1.91 7.51
N GLY A 102 -4.45 2.30 8.61
CA GLY A 102 -5.46 1.50 9.28
C GLY A 102 -6.59 1.17 8.30
N PRO A 103 -7.50 0.25 8.68
CA PRO A 103 -8.65 -0.02 7.83
C PRO A 103 -9.41 1.29 7.64
N GLY A 104 -9.45 1.79 6.41
CA GLY A 104 -10.43 2.77 6.03
C GLY A 104 -11.78 2.15 6.32
N ARG A 105 -12.39 2.57 7.43
CA ARG A 105 -13.82 2.35 7.69
C ARG A 105 -14.56 3.16 6.64
N GLY A 106 -14.66 2.61 5.43
CA GLY A 106 -15.81 2.82 4.57
C GLY A 106 -16.90 1.85 5.03
N SER A 107 -17.37 1.99 6.26
CA SER A 107 -18.67 1.45 6.63
C SER A 107 -19.70 2.36 5.98
N ARG A 108 -20.12 2.00 4.78
CA ARG A 108 -21.52 2.20 4.38
C ARG A 108 -22.35 1.29 5.29
N ALA A 109 -23.23 1.90 6.06
CA ALA A 109 -24.46 1.34 6.59
C ALA A 109 -25.48 2.51 6.59
N PRO A 110 -26.78 2.22 6.44
CA PRO A 110 -27.78 3.11 5.83
C PRO A 110 -27.96 4.46 6.52
#